data_AF-A0A518BM56-F1
#
_entry.id   AF-A0A518BM56-F1
#
_cell.length_a   1.000
_cell.length_b   1.000
_cell.length_c   1.000
_cell.angle_alpha   90.00
_cell.angle_beta   90.00
_cell.angle_gamma   90.00
#
_symmetry.space_group_name_H-M   'P 1'
#
loop_
_entity.id
_entity.type
_entity.pdbx_description
1 polymer ?
#
loop_
_entity_poly.entity_id
_entity_poly.type
_entity_poly.pdbx_seq_one_letter_code
_entity_poly.pdbx_strand_id
1 'polypeptide(L)'
;MIAMSTLLTLLLSLTPATAVPLTPVTGPISGLTAAGMSQEEGEAPKPDERPEVAKLLDQLEEHYNDRKGEQDEAAVGLVDSLLQEFPESGPKDRESIVDGIADAVTVKRLLDDEDQPRDTLQIAAATALGRMGPESGPALIKLVDHKALRETLRAHGAVLKSLGRVHPEKGVKPLIEMLDHKDEELVAAASVGLAGYVEADQKVRKDIVENLLKTIIPLKDALANGEDASSAYEEARERFDAISAAVRDTLQVLTGHDEREFYAWRDWWNDNKKKDWDAGRAD
;
A
#
# COMPACT_ATOMS: atom_id res chain seq x y z
N MET A 1 -20.69 34.80 53.02
CA MET A 1 -19.30 34.39 52.75
C MET A 1 -19.27 33.82 51.35
N ILE A 2 -18.89 34.65 50.39
CA ILE A 2 -18.80 34.35 48.95
C ILE A 2 -17.34 34.61 48.59
N ALA A 3 -16.62 33.59 48.12
CA ALA A 3 -15.27 33.74 47.61
C ALA A 3 -15.36 33.98 46.10
N MET A 4 -15.11 35.21 45.66
CA MET A 4 -14.95 35.59 44.26
C MET A 4 -13.53 35.22 43.81
N SER A 5 -13.46 34.39 42.77
CA SER A 5 -12.23 34.00 42.08
C SER A 5 -11.83 35.12 41.10
N THR A 6 -10.61 35.63 41.26
CA THR A 6 -10.00 36.70 40.47
C THR A 6 -9.52 36.20 39.10
N LEU A 7 -10.05 36.78 38.04
CA LEU A 7 -9.63 36.58 36.65
C LEU A 7 -8.43 37.50 36.34
N LEU A 8 -7.29 36.92 35.99
CA LEU A 8 -6.06 37.62 35.59
C LEU A 8 -6.11 37.91 34.09
N THR A 9 -6.26 39.17 33.69
CA THR A 9 -6.22 39.61 32.29
C THR A 9 -4.83 40.17 31.97
N LEU A 10 -4.06 39.43 31.16
CA LEU A 10 -2.75 39.85 30.66
C LEU A 10 -2.93 40.62 29.35
N LEU A 11 -2.75 41.95 29.38
CA LEU A 11 -2.67 42.79 28.18
C LEU A 11 -1.29 42.63 27.53
N LEU A 12 -1.25 42.11 26.30
CA LEU A 12 -0.08 42.17 25.41
C LEU A 12 -0.13 43.47 24.61
N SER A 13 0.90 44.30 24.74
CA SER A 13 1.08 45.55 24.03
C SER A 13 1.55 45.31 22.59
N LEU A 14 0.72 45.72 21.62
CA LEU A 14 1.08 45.77 20.20
C LEU A 14 1.91 47.02 19.92
N THR A 15 3.15 46.85 19.48
CA THR A 15 4.01 47.93 18.99
C THR A 15 3.65 48.26 17.53
N PRO A 16 3.47 49.54 17.15
CA PRO A 16 3.21 49.91 15.77
C PRO A 16 4.50 49.88 14.94
N ALA A 17 4.45 49.16 13.82
CA ALA A 17 5.48 49.14 12.80
C ALA A 17 5.62 50.52 12.14
N THR A 18 6.84 51.04 12.09
CA THR A 18 7.19 52.30 11.46
C THR A 18 7.16 52.16 9.94
N ALA A 19 6.36 53.01 9.28
CA ALA A 19 6.29 53.14 7.84
C ALA A 19 7.57 53.77 7.28
N VAL A 20 8.18 53.14 6.28
CA VAL A 20 9.28 53.71 5.48
C VAL A 20 8.67 54.38 4.24
N PRO A 21 9.01 55.65 3.94
CA PRO A 21 8.46 56.36 2.79
C PRO A 21 9.07 55.89 1.46
N LEU A 22 8.21 55.74 0.46
CA LEU A 22 8.56 55.48 -0.94
C LEU A 22 9.12 56.77 -1.58
N THR A 23 10.36 56.74 -2.05
CA THR A 23 10.88 57.76 -2.99
C THR A 23 10.83 57.21 -4.41
N PRO A 24 10.29 57.96 -5.39
CA PRO A 24 10.31 57.55 -6.79
C PRO A 24 11.68 57.90 -7.41
N VAL A 25 12.41 56.89 -7.89
CA VAL A 25 13.57 57.10 -8.76
C VAL A 25 13.16 56.77 -10.18
N THR A 26 12.98 57.82 -10.98
CA THR A 26 12.86 57.78 -12.43
C THR A 26 14.24 57.63 -13.06
N GLY A 27 14.43 56.61 -13.89
CA GLY A 27 15.62 56.42 -14.73
C GLY A 27 15.36 55.36 -15.82
N PRO A 28 15.89 55.52 -17.04
CA PRO A 28 15.33 54.91 -18.24
C PRO A 28 15.74 53.45 -18.49
N ILE A 29 14.85 52.77 -19.20
CA ILE A 29 14.94 51.42 -19.76
C ILE A 29 16.17 51.29 -20.67
N SER A 30 16.98 50.25 -20.45
CA SER A 30 17.88 49.70 -21.47
C SER A 30 18.08 48.21 -21.20
N GLY A 31 17.96 47.43 -22.27
CA GLY A 31 17.64 46.01 -22.26
C GLY A 31 18.65 45.10 -21.57
N LEU A 32 18.12 44.00 -21.04
CA LEU A 32 18.84 42.74 -21.03
C LEU A 32 17.83 41.59 -21.12
N THR A 33 18.11 40.72 -22.08
CA THR A 33 17.45 39.47 -22.41
C THR A 33 17.16 38.63 -21.17
N ALA A 34 15.87 38.37 -20.89
CA ALA A 34 15.45 37.36 -19.92
C ALA A 34 15.58 35.98 -20.56
N ALA A 35 16.78 35.41 -20.51
CA ALA A 35 16.96 33.96 -20.54
C ALA A 35 16.55 33.43 -19.16
N GLY A 36 15.26 33.11 -19.00
CA GLY A 36 14.77 32.35 -17.87
C GLY A 36 15.15 30.88 -18.04
N MET A 37 16.43 30.56 -17.84
CA MET A 37 16.85 29.19 -17.58
C MET A 37 16.56 28.93 -16.10
N SER A 38 15.41 28.33 -15.82
CA SER A 38 15.22 27.63 -14.56
C SER A 38 16.26 26.52 -14.53
N GLN A 39 17.33 26.70 -13.76
CA GLN A 39 18.20 25.59 -13.39
C GLN A 39 17.35 24.66 -12.52
N GLU A 40 16.89 23.55 -13.09
CA GLU A 40 16.79 22.32 -12.30
C GLU A 40 18.20 22.09 -11.75
N GLU A 41 18.39 22.34 -10.46
CA GLU A 41 19.57 21.87 -9.74
C GLU A 41 19.54 20.34 -9.84
N GLY A 42 20.24 19.81 -10.84
CA GLY A 42 20.38 18.38 -11.03
C GLY A 42 21.01 17.77 -9.78
N GLU A 43 20.19 17.01 -9.03
CA GLU A 43 20.67 16.14 -7.97
C GLU A 43 21.82 15.31 -8.53
N ALA A 44 22.97 15.34 -7.84
CA ALA A 44 24.13 14.57 -8.28
C ALA A 44 23.71 13.09 -8.42
N PRO A 45 24.16 12.37 -9.47
CA PRO A 45 23.76 11.00 -9.67
C PRO A 45 24.13 10.18 -8.43
N LYS A 46 23.14 9.45 -7.90
CA LYS A 46 23.30 8.60 -6.72
C LYS A 46 24.35 7.52 -7.00
N PRO A 47 25.16 7.14 -5.99
CA PRO A 47 26.18 6.13 -6.15
C PRO A 47 25.56 4.77 -6.50
N ASP A 48 26.20 4.02 -7.38
CA ASP A 48 25.72 2.74 -7.91
C ASP A 48 26.83 1.69 -7.86
N GLU A 49 26.46 0.41 -7.94
CA GLU A 49 27.37 -0.75 -7.84
C GLU A 49 28.23 -0.70 -6.56
N ARG A 50 27.61 -0.35 -5.44
CA ARG A 50 28.31 -0.12 -4.18
C ARG A 50 28.72 -1.44 -3.52
N PRO A 51 30.00 -1.59 -3.12
CA PRO A 51 30.47 -2.82 -2.49
C PRO A 51 29.78 -3.09 -1.14
N GLU A 52 29.34 -2.06 -0.42
CA GLU A 52 28.57 -2.19 0.81
C GLU A 52 27.17 -2.78 0.57
N VAL A 53 26.49 -2.42 -0.52
CA VAL A 53 25.18 -2.98 -0.89
C VAL A 53 25.34 -4.45 -1.28
N ALA A 54 26.32 -4.75 -2.12
CA ALA A 54 26.65 -6.13 -2.49
C ALA A 54 26.93 -6.99 -1.25
N LYS A 55 27.70 -6.48 -0.30
CA LYS A 55 27.99 -7.18 0.96
C LYS A 55 26.72 -7.43 1.79
N LEU A 56 25.82 -6.46 1.90
CA LEU A 56 24.56 -6.63 2.62
C LEU A 56 23.68 -7.72 1.97
N LEU A 57 23.66 -7.77 0.64
CA LEU A 57 22.95 -8.80 -0.12
C LEU A 57 23.55 -10.19 0.10
N ASP A 58 24.87 -10.32 0.02
CA ASP A 58 25.57 -11.59 0.30
C ASP A 58 25.27 -12.10 1.71
N GLN A 59 25.28 -11.19 2.70
CA GLN A 59 24.93 -11.53 4.09
C GLN A 59 23.47 -11.94 4.24
N LEU A 60 22.55 -11.26 3.54
CA LEU A 60 21.13 -11.60 3.57
C LEU A 60 20.92 -13.01 3.02
N GLU A 61 21.55 -13.33 1.90
CA GLU A 61 21.52 -14.66 1.29
C GLU A 61 22.08 -15.74 2.22
N GLU A 62 23.20 -15.48 2.89
CA GLU A 62 23.77 -16.42 3.86
C GLU A 62 22.78 -16.74 4.99
N HIS A 63 22.08 -15.73 5.53
CA HIS A 63 21.16 -15.92 6.64
C HIS A 63 19.85 -16.59 6.24
N TYR A 64 19.25 -16.25 5.09
CA TYR A 64 17.97 -16.85 4.71
C TYR A 64 18.09 -18.28 4.17
N ASN A 65 19.31 -18.72 3.82
CA ASN A 65 19.59 -20.09 3.41
C ASN A 65 19.53 -21.09 4.58
N ASP A 66 19.54 -20.62 5.83
CA ASP A 66 19.27 -21.48 6.98
C ASP A 66 17.80 -21.93 7.01
N ARG A 67 17.53 -23.17 6.64
CA ARG A 67 16.14 -23.68 6.57
C ARG A 67 15.41 -23.70 7.93
N LYS A 68 16.12 -23.62 9.06
CA LYS A 68 15.51 -23.55 10.39
C LYS A 68 15.09 -22.12 10.78
N GLY A 69 15.61 -21.10 10.11
CA GLY A 69 15.33 -19.70 10.44
C GLY A 69 15.86 -19.29 11.82
N GLU A 70 16.94 -19.90 12.29
CA GLU A 70 17.65 -19.47 13.51
C GLU A 70 18.26 -18.07 13.33
N GLN A 71 18.51 -17.66 12.08
CA GLN A 71 19.09 -16.37 11.70
C GLN A 71 18.07 -15.35 11.19
N ASP A 72 16.76 -15.60 11.37
CA ASP A 72 15.72 -14.73 10.79
C ASP A 72 15.73 -13.31 11.35
N GLU A 73 16.06 -13.14 12.64
CA GLU A 73 16.20 -11.81 13.24
C GLU A 73 17.34 -11.01 12.59
N ALA A 74 18.47 -11.66 12.33
CA ALA A 74 19.60 -11.05 11.63
C ALA A 74 19.25 -10.72 10.17
N ALA A 75 18.58 -11.65 9.47
CA ALA A 75 18.11 -11.44 8.10
C ALA A 75 17.12 -10.27 8.00
N VAL A 76 16.18 -10.13 8.96
CA VAL A 76 15.26 -8.99 9.03
C VAL A 76 16.03 -7.68 9.23
N GLY A 77 17.05 -7.67 10.10
CA GLY A 77 17.91 -6.49 10.28
C GLY A 77 18.66 -6.09 8.99
N LEU A 78 19.04 -7.05 8.15
CA LEU A 78 19.63 -6.77 6.84
C LEU A 78 18.61 -6.25 5.83
N VAL A 79 17.39 -6.79 5.83
CA VAL A 79 16.27 -6.24 5.02
C VAL A 79 16.02 -4.77 5.37
N ASP A 80 16.00 -4.43 6.66
CA ASP A 80 15.84 -3.04 7.11
C ASP A 80 17.02 -2.16 6.68
N SER A 81 18.24 -2.67 6.73
CA SER A 81 19.45 -1.95 6.29
C SER A 81 19.41 -1.70 4.78
N LEU A 82 19.07 -2.71 3.98
CA LEU A 82 18.92 -2.60 2.53
C LEU A 82 17.79 -1.61 2.16
N LEU A 83 16.69 -1.59 2.92
CA LEU A 83 15.62 -0.62 2.73
C LEU A 83 16.06 0.82 3.01
N GLN A 84 16.95 1.03 3.99
CA GLN A 84 17.54 2.35 4.28
C GLN A 84 18.51 2.79 3.18
N GLU A 85 19.26 1.86 2.59
CA GLU A 85 20.19 2.13 1.49
C GLU A 85 19.50 2.38 0.14
N PHE A 86 18.31 1.82 -0.05
CA PHE A 86 17.56 1.88 -1.31
C PHE A 86 17.31 3.30 -1.87
N PRO A 87 16.84 4.30 -1.09
CA PRO A 87 16.66 5.66 -1.61
C PRO A 87 17.98 6.33 -2.01
N GLU A 88 19.11 5.93 -1.44
CA GLU A 88 20.46 6.48 -1.73
C GLU A 88 21.18 5.70 -2.84
N SER A 89 20.54 4.67 -3.39
CA SER A 89 21.12 3.77 -4.38
C SER A 89 20.89 4.25 -5.82
N GLY A 90 21.87 3.99 -6.67
CA GLY A 90 21.74 4.05 -8.12
C GLY A 90 20.92 2.87 -8.68
N PRO A 91 20.62 2.88 -10.00
CA PRO A 91 19.67 1.93 -10.59
C PRO A 91 20.03 0.45 -10.41
N LYS A 92 21.30 0.06 -10.54
CA LYS A 92 21.72 -1.35 -10.42
C LYS A 92 21.65 -1.84 -8.97
N ASP A 93 22.07 -1.02 -8.02
CA ASP A 93 21.92 -1.30 -6.61
C ASP A 93 20.45 -1.45 -6.24
N ARG A 94 19.57 -0.56 -6.72
CA ARG A 94 18.11 -0.64 -6.47
C ARG A 94 17.51 -1.92 -7.03
N GLU A 95 17.88 -2.31 -8.25
CA GLU A 95 17.46 -3.57 -8.87
C GLU A 95 17.92 -4.77 -8.02
N SER A 96 19.20 -4.79 -7.63
CA SER A 96 19.79 -5.85 -6.82
C SER A 96 19.15 -5.96 -5.43
N ILE A 97 18.81 -4.81 -4.81
CA ILE A 97 18.11 -4.77 -3.54
C ILE A 97 16.69 -5.33 -3.67
N VAL A 98 15.95 -4.95 -4.72
CA VAL A 98 14.60 -5.49 -4.97
C VAL A 98 14.66 -6.99 -5.15
N ASP A 99 15.60 -7.49 -5.96
CA ASP A 99 15.72 -8.91 -6.27
C ASP A 99 16.13 -9.72 -5.02
N GLY A 100 17.14 -9.28 -4.27
CA GLY A 100 17.57 -9.97 -3.05
C GLY A 100 16.51 -10.01 -1.95
N ILE A 101 15.74 -8.91 -1.77
CA ILE A 101 14.61 -8.91 -0.84
C ILE A 101 13.47 -9.80 -1.37
N ALA A 102 13.21 -9.82 -2.68
CA ALA A 102 12.20 -10.70 -3.27
C ALA A 102 12.55 -12.19 -3.10
N ASP A 103 13.83 -12.55 -3.22
CA ASP A 103 14.30 -13.92 -2.95
C ASP A 103 14.02 -14.32 -1.51
N ALA A 104 14.25 -13.42 -0.54
CA ALA A 104 13.94 -13.62 0.86
C ALA A 104 12.44 -13.89 1.14
N VAL A 105 11.52 -13.44 0.28
CA VAL A 105 10.08 -13.75 0.38
C VAL A 105 9.79 -15.22 0.02
N THR A 106 10.63 -15.84 -0.82
CA THR A 106 10.35 -17.18 -1.39
C THR A 106 11.08 -18.31 -0.69
N VAL A 107 11.83 -18.01 0.37
CA VAL A 107 12.63 -18.99 1.10
C VAL A 107 11.76 -20.05 1.75
N LYS A 108 12.22 -21.31 1.65
CA LYS A 108 11.51 -22.47 2.22
C LYS A 108 12.02 -22.75 3.63
N ARG A 109 11.16 -22.52 4.62
CA ARG A 109 11.43 -22.84 6.02
C ARG A 109 10.86 -24.19 6.43
N LEU A 110 11.48 -24.77 7.44
CA LEU A 110 10.86 -25.81 8.24
C LEU A 110 9.81 -25.19 9.16
N LEU A 111 8.85 -26.00 9.56
CA LEU A 111 7.92 -25.62 10.62
C LEU A 111 8.69 -25.47 11.94
N ASP A 112 8.19 -24.63 12.83
CA ASP A 112 8.70 -24.56 14.20
C ASP A 112 8.26 -25.76 15.05
N ASP A 113 8.61 -25.72 16.34
CA ASP A 113 8.31 -26.80 17.29
C ASP A 113 6.79 -26.96 17.56
N GLU A 114 5.97 -25.99 17.13
CA GLU A 114 4.50 -26.00 17.23
C GLU A 114 3.82 -26.29 15.87
N ASP A 115 4.57 -26.84 14.91
CA ASP A 115 4.13 -27.12 13.54
C ASP A 115 3.62 -25.86 12.80
N GLN A 116 4.05 -24.66 13.20
CA GLN A 116 3.68 -23.41 12.54
C GLN A 116 4.70 -23.00 11.47
N PRO A 117 4.26 -22.37 10.37
CA PRO A 117 5.18 -21.80 9.39
C PRO A 117 6.01 -20.66 9.99
N ARG A 118 7.33 -20.72 9.82
CA ARG A 118 8.24 -19.59 10.10
C ARG A 118 8.21 -18.62 8.92
N ASP A 119 7.37 -17.61 9.04
CA ASP A 119 7.10 -16.63 7.97
C ASP A 119 7.56 -15.19 8.29
N THR A 120 8.23 -14.98 9.43
CA THR A 120 8.69 -13.66 9.89
C THR A 120 9.55 -12.94 8.85
N LEU A 121 10.58 -13.61 8.29
CA LEU A 121 11.43 -13.00 7.27
C LEU A 121 10.63 -12.68 6.01
N GLN A 122 9.78 -13.61 5.55
CA GLN A 122 9.01 -13.46 4.33
C GLN A 122 8.03 -12.27 4.45
N ILE A 123 7.37 -12.12 5.61
CA ILE A 123 6.49 -10.98 5.90
C ILE A 123 7.30 -9.67 5.91
N ALA A 124 8.46 -9.64 6.57
CA ALA A 124 9.31 -8.45 6.63
C ALA A 124 9.80 -8.03 5.24
N ALA A 125 10.30 -8.99 4.44
CA ALA A 125 10.76 -8.78 3.08
C ALA A 125 9.62 -8.29 2.17
N ALA A 126 8.44 -8.93 2.20
CA ALA A 126 7.28 -8.49 1.44
C ALA A 126 6.85 -7.06 1.84
N THR A 127 6.90 -6.74 3.14
CA THR A 127 6.59 -5.39 3.65
C THR A 127 7.61 -4.36 3.18
N ALA A 128 8.90 -4.71 3.15
CA ALA A 128 9.98 -3.85 2.66
C ALA A 128 9.81 -3.55 1.16
N LEU A 129 9.51 -4.55 0.33
CA LEU A 129 9.17 -4.34 -1.09
C LEU A 129 8.03 -3.33 -1.25
N GLY A 130 6.99 -3.41 -0.41
CA GLY A 130 5.88 -2.45 -0.42
C GLY A 130 6.28 -0.99 -0.11
N ARG A 131 7.45 -0.77 0.47
CA ARG A 131 8.00 0.57 0.82
C ARG A 131 8.97 1.12 -0.22
N MET A 132 9.36 0.32 -1.21
CA MET A 132 10.37 0.66 -2.21
C MET A 132 9.80 1.36 -3.46
N GLY A 133 8.51 1.67 -3.46
CA GLY A 133 7.88 2.39 -4.56
C GLY A 133 7.71 1.54 -5.84
N PRO A 134 7.42 2.17 -6.98
CA PRO A 134 7.08 1.50 -8.25
C PRO A 134 8.10 0.46 -8.73
N GLU A 135 9.37 0.64 -8.40
CA GLU A 135 10.48 -0.23 -8.82
C GLU A 135 10.33 -1.67 -8.30
N SER A 136 9.67 -1.88 -7.15
CA SER A 136 9.39 -3.23 -6.62
C SER A 136 8.13 -3.88 -7.19
N GLY A 137 7.31 -3.12 -7.93
CA GLY A 137 6.03 -3.58 -8.48
C GLY A 137 6.13 -4.86 -9.31
N PRO A 138 7.07 -4.96 -10.27
CA PRO A 138 7.26 -6.19 -11.05
C PRO A 138 7.61 -7.42 -10.20
N ALA A 139 8.40 -7.26 -9.14
CA ALA A 139 8.75 -8.34 -8.22
C ALA A 139 7.52 -8.79 -7.41
N LEU A 140 6.77 -7.84 -6.86
CA LEU A 140 5.53 -8.12 -6.13
C LEU A 140 4.48 -8.84 -7.00
N ILE A 141 4.31 -8.44 -8.27
CA ILE A 141 3.40 -9.12 -9.20
C ILE A 141 3.81 -10.58 -9.41
N LYS A 142 5.10 -10.87 -9.58
CA LYS A 142 5.59 -12.25 -9.72
C LYS A 142 5.35 -13.09 -8.46
N LEU A 143 5.34 -12.45 -7.29
CA LEU A 143 5.14 -13.12 -6.01
C LEU A 143 3.68 -13.53 -5.75
N VAL A 144 2.68 -12.85 -6.34
CA VAL A 144 1.24 -13.11 -6.08
C VAL A 144 0.82 -14.57 -6.28
N ASP A 145 1.34 -15.30 -7.26
CA ASP A 145 1.03 -16.74 -7.43
C ASP A 145 2.27 -17.62 -7.24
N HIS A 146 3.24 -17.14 -6.45
CA HIS A 146 4.47 -17.87 -6.26
C HIS A 146 4.24 -19.10 -5.40
N LYS A 147 4.64 -20.28 -5.91
CA LYS A 147 4.45 -21.58 -5.25
C LYS A 147 4.98 -21.68 -3.82
N ALA A 148 5.98 -20.88 -3.45
CA ALA A 148 6.54 -20.88 -2.10
C ALA A 148 5.60 -20.29 -1.06
N LEU A 149 4.63 -19.47 -1.49
CA LEU A 149 3.69 -18.77 -0.61
C LEU A 149 2.39 -19.56 -0.35
N ARG A 150 2.22 -20.72 -0.98
CA ARG A 150 1.01 -21.55 -0.86
C ARG A 150 0.76 -22.05 0.56
N GLU A 151 1.83 -22.27 1.32
CA GLU A 151 1.78 -22.77 2.70
C GLU A 151 2.06 -21.68 3.74
N THR A 152 2.33 -20.44 3.31
CA THR A 152 2.65 -19.29 4.18
C THR A 152 1.66 -18.15 3.94
N LEU A 153 0.40 -18.42 4.29
CA LEU A 153 -0.73 -17.52 4.00
C LEU A 153 -0.52 -16.10 4.51
N ARG A 154 0.11 -15.91 5.67
CA ARG A 154 0.39 -14.57 6.21
C ARG A 154 1.40 -13.80 5.37
N ALA A 155 2.47 -14.45 4.92
CA ALA A 155 3.44 -13.86 4.00
C ALA A 155 2.81 -13.56 2.63
N HIS A 156 1.94 -14.45 2.14
CA HIS A 156 1.19 -14.22 0.92
C HIS A 156 0.27 -12.99 1.06
N GLY A 157 -0.48 -12.89 2.15
CA GLY A 157 -1.29 -11.71 2.47
C GLY A 157 -0.47 -10.42 2.56
N ALA A 158 0.77 -10.49 3.05
CA ALA A 158 1.69 -9.34 3.05
C ALA A 158 2.09 -8.92 1.63
N VAL A 159 2.36 -9.86 0.72
CA VAL A 159 2.63 -9.58 -0.70
C VAL A 159 1.44 -8.86 -1.36
N LEU A 160 0.21 -9.34 -1.14
CA LEU A 160 -1.01 -8.73 -1.72
C LEU A 160 -1.21 -7.28 -1.25
N LYS A 161 -1.04 -7.04 0.07
CA LYS A 161 -1.13 -5.70 0.66
C LYS A 161 -0.02 -4.77 0.16
N SER A 162 1.21 -5.27 0.07
CA SER A 162 2.36 -4.52 -0.47
C SER A 162 2.19 -4.18 -1.94
N LEU A 163 1.64 -5.08 -2.75
CA LEU A 163 1.30 -4.81 -4.15
C LEU A 163 0.27 -3.67 -4.25
N GLY A 164 -0.72 -3.63 -3.38
CA GLY A 164 -1.65 -2.50 -3.28
C GLY A 164 -0.97 -1.20 -2.86
N ARG A 165 -0.01 -1.26 -1.93
CA ARG A 165 0.75 -0.07 -1.51
C ARG A 165 1.62 0.50 -2.63
N VAL A 166 2.19 -0.34 -3.48
CA VAL A 166 3.00 0.08 -4.65
C VAL A 166 2.13 0.40 -5.86
N HIS A 167 0.91 -0.15 -5.90
CA HIS A 167 -0.14 0.11 -6.89
C HIS A 167 0.37 0.17 -8.35
N PRO A 168 1.20 -0.80 -8.82
CA PRO A 168 1.65 -0.80 -10.20
C PRO A 168 0.45 -1.07 -11.11
N GLU A 169 0.39 -0.41 -12.27
CA GLU A 169 -0.73 -0.53 -13.23
C GLU A 169 -1.13 -1.99 -13.52
N LYS A 170 -0.15 -2.88 -13.65
CA LYS A 170 -0.35 -4.31 -13.94
C LYS A 170 -0.74 -5.17 -12.74
N GLY A 171 -0.80 -4.60 -11.53
CA GLY A 171 -1.11 -5.32 -10.29
C GLY A 171 -2.60 -5.51 -10.02
N VAL A 172 -3.49 -4.76 -10.69
CA VAL A 172 -4.94 -4.88 -10.51
C VAL A 172 -5.45 -6.27 -10.85
N LYS A 173 -5.06 -6.80 -12.02
CA LYS A 173 -5.55 -8.09 -12.50
C LYS A 173 -5.17 -9.25 -11.55
N PRO A 174 -3.90 -9.42 -11.14
CA PRO A 174 -3.53 -10.43 -10.14
C PRO A 174 -4.31 -10.32 -8.82
N LEU A 175 -4.60 -9.10 -8.35
CA LEU A 175 -5.38 -8.90 -7.13
C LEU A 175 -6.86 -9.27 -7.31
N ILE A 176 -7.47 -8.93 -8.45
CA ILE A 176 -8.84 -9.34 -8.79
C ILE A 176 -8.94 -10.87 -8.86
N GLU A 177 -7.98 -11.54 -9.50
CA GLU A 177 -7.95 -13.02 -9.58
C GLU A 177 -7.88 -13.67 -8.19
N MET A 178 -7.29 -12.99 -7.20
CA MET A 178 -7.22 -13.47 -5.82
C MET A 178 -8.55 -13.35 -5.05
N LEU A 179 -9.53 -12.59 -5.55
CA LEU A 179 -10.86 -12.51 -4.91
C LEU A 179 -11.67 -13.82 -5.00
N ASP A 180 -11.31 -14.68 -5.95
CA ASP A 180 -11.88 -16.02 -6.13
C ASP A 180 -11.13 -17.12 -5.34
N HIS A 181 -10.13 -16.74 -4.53
CA HIS A 181 -9.35 -17.70 -3.77
C HIS A 181 -10.17 -18.37 -2.66
N LYS A 182 -9.88 -19.64 -2.37
CA LYS A 182 -10.61 -20.42 -1.34
C LYS A 182 -10.40 -19.86 0.06
N ASP A 183 -9.19 -19.40 0.34
CA ASP A 183 -8.78 -18.87 1.64
C ASP A 183 -9.28 -17.44 1.85
N GLU A 184 -10.05 -17.20 2.91
CA GLU A 184 -10.68 -15.93 3.18
C GLU A 184 -9.67 -14.84 3.56
N GLU A 185 -8.57 -15.18 4.23
CA GLU A 185 -7.55 -14.21 4.61
C GLU A 185 -6.87 -13.61 3.39
N LEU A 186 -6.62 -14.44 2.36
CA LEU A 186 -6.07 -13.97 1.08
C LEU A 186 -7.07 -13.11 0.30
N VAL A 187 -8.36 -13.45 0.30
CA VAL A 187 -9.41 -12.63 -0.33
C VAL A 187 -9.52 -11.27 0.36
N ALA A 188 -9.47 -11.25 1.70
CA ALA A 188 -9.45 -10.00 2.47
C ALA A 188 -8.18 -9.18 2.18
N ALA A 189 -7.00 -9.81 2.13
CA ALA A 189 -5.76 -9.15 1.81
C ALA A 189 -5.74 -8.59 0.38
N ALA A 190 -6.28 -9.32 -0.60
CA ALA A 190 -6.43 -8.85 -1.97
C ALA A 190 -7.38 -7.65 -2.05
N SER A 191 -8.51 -7.70 -1.33
CA SER A 191 -9.44 -6.56 -1.22
C SER A 191 -8.72 -5.31 -0.68
N VAL A 192 -7.98 -5.44 0.43
CA VAL A 192 -7.16 -4.34 0.97
C VAL A 192 -6.13 -3.84 -0.04
N GLY A 193 -5.48 -4.75 -0.78
CA GLY A 193 -4.54 -4.39 -1.84
C GLY A 193 -5.19 -3.56 -2.95
N LEU A 194 -6.42 -3.91 -3.33
CA LEU A 194 -7.19 -3.19 -4.36
C LEU A 194 -7.55 -1.76 -3.93
N ALA A 195 -7.65 -1.46 -2.64
CA ALA A 195 -7.90 -0.10 -2.14
C ALA A 195 -6.78 0.89 -2.52
N GLY A 196 -5.55 0.41 -2.76
CA GLY A 196 -4.42 1.23 -3.20
C GLY A 196 -4.59 1.88 -4.58
N TYR A 197 -5.57 1.43 -5.37
CA TYR A 197 -5.84 1.94 -6.72
C TYR A 197 -6.90 3.06 -6.75
N VAL A 198 -7.06 3.80 -5.65
CA VAL A 198 -8.02 4.93 -5.53
C VAL A 198 -7.73 6.07 -6.52
N GLU A 199 -6.49 6.24 -6.94
CA GLU A 199 -6.09 7.23 -7.95
C GLU A 199 -5.99 6.66 -9.37
N ALA A 200 -6.31 5.38 -9.57
CA ALA A 200 -6.36 4.80 -10.91
C ALA A 200 -7.53 5.38 -11.72
N ASP A 201 -7.46 5.29 -13.05
CA ASP A 201 -8.54 5.68 -13.95
C ASP A 201 -9.90 5.07 -13.51
N GLN A 202 -10.99 5.82 -13.67
CA GLN A 202 -12.31 5.37 -13.22
C GLN A 202 -12.73 4.03 -13.82
N LYS A 203 -12.27 3.64 -15.01
CA LYS A 203 -12.54 2.32 -15.58
C LYS A 203 -11.94 1.21 -14.73
N VAL A 204 -10.71 1.42 -14.24
CA VAL A 204 -10.03 0.48 -13.34
C VAL A 204 -10.78 0.40 -12.02
N ARG A 205 -11.10 1.54 -11.39
CA ARG A 205 -11.85 1.55 -10.12
C ARG A 205 -13.22 0.90 -10.25
N LYS A 206 -13.92 1.13 -11.36
CA LYS A 206 -15.21 0.49 -11.69
C LYS A 206 -15.09 -1.03 -11.84
N ASP A 207 -14.05 -1.50 -12.53
CA ASP A 207 -13.80 -2.94 -12.67
C ASP A 207 -13.53 -3.59 -11.30
N ILE A 208 -12.74 -2.94 -10.45
CA ILE A 208 -12.49 -3.41 -9.08
C ILE A 208 -13.79 -3.47 -8.27
N VAL A 209 -14.58 -2.40 -8.26
CA VAL A 209 -15.87 -2.33 -7.55
C VAL A 209 -16.83 -3.43 -8.03
N GLU A 210 -16.92 -3.64 -9.35
CA GLU A 210 -17.77 -4.70 -9.90
C GLU A 210 -17.35 -6.09 -9.40
N ASN A 211 -16.05 -6.39 -9.39
CA ASN A 211 -15.56 -7.69 -8.93
C ASN A 211 -15.73 -7.89 -7.42
N LEU A 212 -15.49 -6.86 -6.60
CA LEU A 212 -15.77 -6.90 -5.16
C LEU A 212 -17.24 -7.18 -4.86
N LEU A 213 -18.15 -6.56 -5.61
CA LEU A 213 -19.59 -6.83 -5.49
C LEU A 213 -19.96 -8.25 -5.93
N LYS A 214 -19.35 -8.76 -7.00
CA LYS A 214 -19.52 -10.16 -7.42
C LYS A 214 -19.04 -11.16 -6.37
N THR A 215 -18.04 -10.80 -5.58
CA THR A 215 -17.56 -11.64 -4.47
C THR A 215 -18.51 -11.63 -3.27
N ILE A 216 -18.98 -10.45 -2.84
CA ILE A 216 -19.70 -10.32 -1.56
C ILE A 216 -21.22 -10.51 -1.66
N ILE A 217 -21.84 -10.17 -2.79
CA ILE A 217 -23.30 -10.25 -2.95
C ILE A 217 -23.83 -11.69 -2.90
N PRO A 218 -23.21 -12.69 -3.57
CA PRO A 218 -23.68 -14.07 -3.47
C PRO A 218 -23.65 -14.62 -2.05
N LEU A 219 -22.68 -14.19 -1.22
CA LEU A 219 -22.63 -14.56 0.19
C LEU A 219 -23.81 -13.96 0.96
N LYS A 220 -24.13 -12.68 0.71
CA LYS A 220 -25.34 -12.05 1.27
C LYS A 220 -26.63 -12.72 0.83
N ASP A 221 -26.73 -13.13 -0.44
CA ASP A 221 -27.90 -13.83 -0.96
C ASP A 221 -28.06 -15.20 -0.26
N ALA A 222 -26.96 -15.93 -0.04
CA ALA A 222 -26.96 -17.18 0.70
C ALA A 222 -27.40 -17.00 2.16
N LEU A 223 -26.94 -15.92 2.82
CA LEU A 223 -27.34 -15.61 4.20
C LEU A 223 -28.80 -15.16 4.32
N ALA A 224 -29.35 -14.52 3.30
CA ALA A 224 -30.74 -14.05 3.32
C ALA A 224 -31.75 -15.17 3.03
N ASN A 225 -31.37 -16.16 2.21
CA ASN A 225 -32.26 -17.22 1.73
C ASN A 225 -31.96 -18.59 2.36
N GLY A 226 -30.83 -18.74 3.06
CA GLY A 226 -30.40 -19.99 3.65
C GLY A 226 -31.21 -20.36 4.89
N GLU A 227 -31.38 -21.66 5.09
CA GLU A 227 -31.84 -22.17 6.38
C GLU A 227 -30.71 -22.03 7.40
N ASP A 228 -30.98 -21.33 8.49
CA ASP A 228 -30.09 -21.24 9.64
C ASP A 228 -29.75 -22.68 10.10
N ALA A 229 -28.46 -23.03 10.11
CA ALA A 229 -27.87 -24.37 10.35
C ALA A 229 -27.67 -25.30 9.13
N SER A 230 -27.87 -24.82 7.90
CA SER A 230 -27.33 -25.54 6.72
C SER A 230 -25.83 -25.31 6.57
N SER A 231 -25.07 -26.32 6.14
CA SER A 231 -23.60 -26.20 5.96
C SER A 231 -23.23 -25.08 4.98
N ALA A 232 -24.02 -24.92 3.91
CA ALA A 232 -23.82 -23.85 2.93
C ALA A 232 -24.05 -22.44 3.53
N TYR A 233 -25.00 -22.28 4.45
CA TYR A 233 -25.19 -21.02 5.17
C TYR A 233 -24.01 -20.74 6.09
N GLU A 234 -23.52 -21.74 6.83
CA GLU A 234 -22.38 -21.59 7.73
C GLU A 234 -21.09 -21.22 6.98
N GLU A 235 -20.80 -21.91 5.87
CA GLU A 235 -19.68 -21.59 4.97
C GLU A 235 -19.80 -20.16 4.41
N ALA A 236 -20.99 -19.77 3.95
CA ALA A 236 -21.22 -18.40 3.47
C ALA A 236 -21.06 -17.36 4.57
N ARG A 237 -21.47 -17.67 5.80
CA ARG A 237 -21.37 -16.80 6.97
C ARG A 237 -19.93 -16.59 7.37
N GLU A 238 -19.16 -17.67 7.53
CA GLU A 238 -17.74 -17.62 7.87
C GLU A 238 -16.98 -16.77 6.85
N ARG A 239 -17.18 -17.05 5.56
CA ARG A 239 -16.57 -16.29 4.48
C ARG A 239 -16.98 -14.82 4.48
N PHE A 240 -18.28 -14.55 4.66
CA PHE A 240 -18.79 -13.17 4.72
C PHE A 240 -18.20 -12.40 5.91
N ASP A 241 -18.18 -13.00 7.09
CA ASP A 241 -17.65 -12.38 8.31
C ASP A 241 -16.15 -12.07 8.15
N ALA A 242 -15.38 -12.96 7.53
CA ALA A 242 -13.96 -12.78 7.29
C ALA A 242 -13.62 -11.63 6.31
N ILE A 243 -14.39 -11.48 5.21
CA ILE A 243 -14.01 -10.54 4.14
C ILE A 243 -14.81 -9.23 4.12
N SER A 244 -15.97 -9.18 4.80
CA SER A 244 -16.92 -8.05 4.66
C SER A 244 -16.32 -6.69 5.04
N ALA A 245 -15.52 -6.60 6.10
CA ALA A 245 -14.88 -5.34 6.48
C ALA A 245 -13.94 -4.84 5.38
N ALA A 246 -13.01 -5.70 4.93
CA ALA A 246 -12.06 -5.37 3.88
C ALA A 246 -12.74 -4.94 2.57
N VAL A 247 -13.79 -5.66 2.15
CA VAL A 247 -14.55 -5.32 0.95
C VAL A 247 -15.25 -3.96 1.10
N ARG A 248 -15.95 -3.72 2.22
CA ARG A 248 -16.66 -2.45 2.45
C ARG A 248 -15.71 -1.26 2.45
N ASP A 249 -14.61 -1.36 3.18
CA ASP A 249 -13.63 -0.28 3.29
C ASP A 249 -13.01 0.01 1.92
N THR A 250 -12.75 -1.03 1.12
CA THR A 250 -12.23 -0.87 -0.24
C THR A 250 -13.25 -0.21 -1.17
N LEU A 251 -14.52 -0.61 -1.12
CA LEU A 251 -15.60 0.04 -1.88
C LEU A 251 -15.71 1.52 -1.51
N GLN A 252 -15.65 1.84 -0.22
CA GLN A 252 -15.70 3.21 0.27
C GLN A 252 -14.51 4.04 -0.24
N VAL A 253 -13.28 3.51 -0.12
CA VAL A 253 -12.07 4.20 -0.57
C VAL A 253 -12.12 4.49 -2.08
N LEU A 254 -12.48 3.50 -2.90
CA LEU A 254 -12.44 3.64 -4.37
C LEU A 254 -13.52 4.57 -4.94
N THR A 255 -14.64 4.71 -4.23
CA THR A 255 -15.81 5.43 -4.73
C THR A 255 -16.05 6.76 -4.03
N GLY A 256 -15.53 6.94 -2.81
CA GLY A 256 -15.87 8.03 -1.91
C GLY A 256 -17.30 7.98 -1.36
N HIS A 257 -18.08 6.93 -1.69
CA HIS A 257 -19.41 6.70 -1.16
C HIS A 257 -19.32 5.94 0.16
N ASP A 258 -20.18 6.26 1.12
CA ASP A 258 -20.27 5.56 2.40
C ASP A 258 -21.61 4.84 2.49
N GLU A 259 -21.55 3.53 2.69
CA GLU A 259 -22.71 2.67 2.84
C GLU A 259 -22.32 1.45 3.68
N ARG A 260 -23.23 1.05 4.57
CA ARG A 260 -23.01 -0.06 5.51
C ARG A 260 -23.43 -1.40 4.91
N GLU A 261 -24.55 -1.42 4.18
CA GLU A 261 -25.18 -2.64 3.69
C GLU A 261 -24.82 -2.93 2.22
N PHE A 262 -24.42 -4.17 1.94
CA PHE A 262 -23.96 -4.54 0.59
C PHE A 262 -25.05 -4.50 -0.48
N TYR A 263 -26.33 -4.70 -0.14
CA TYR A 263 -27.40 -4.50 -1.13
C TYR A 263 -27.55 -3.03 -1.54
N ALA A 264 -27.37 -2.10 -0.61
CA ALA A 264 -27.36 -0.68 -0.93
C ALA A 264 -26.13 -0.30 -1.78
N TRP A 265 -24.97 -0.92 -1.52
CA TRP A 265 -23.81 -0.82 -2.42
C TRP A 265 -24.10 -1.31 -3.85
N ARG A 266 -24.79 -2.45 -4.00
CA ARG A 266 -25.20 -2.97 -5.31
C ARG A 266 -26.14 -2.00 -6.03
N ASP A 267 -27.10 -1.43 -5.30
CA ASP A 267 -28.07 -0.49 -5.86
C ASP A 267 -27.38 0.81 -6.28
N TRP A 268 -26.50 1.36 -5.42
CA TRP A 268 -25.64 2.48 -5.77
C TRP A 268 -24.79 2.19 -7.00
N TRP A 269 -24.18 1.01 -7.09
CA TRP A 269 -23.39 0.61 -8.26
C TRP A 269 -24.22 0.61 -9.54
N ASN A 270 -25.44 0.08 -9.50
CA ASN A 270 -26.34 0.07 -10.65
C ASN A 270 -26.69 1.48 -11.15
N ASP A 271 -26.85 2.42 -10.22
CA ASP A 271 -27.15 3.82 -10.52
C ASP A 271 -25.93 4.62 -10.99
N ASN A 272 -24.71 4.22 -10.60
CA ASN A 272 -23.50 5.03 -10.80
C ASN A 272 -22.49 4.42 -11.78
N LYS A 273 -22.59 3.14 -12.17
CA LYS A 273 -21.61 2.48 -13.06
C LYS A 273 -21.45 3.12 -14.45
N LYS A 274 -22.47 3.83 -14.92
CA LYS A 274 -22.46 4.57 -16.20
C LYS A 274 -22.16 6.05 -16.07
N LYS A 275 -22.10 6.59 -14.85
CA LYS A 275 -21.80 8.00 -14.60
C LYS A 275 -20.31 8.23 -14.65
N ASP A 276 -19.92 9.47 -14.92
CA ASP A 276 -18.54 9.89 -14.76
C ASP A 276 -18.23 10.08 -13.27
N TRP A 277 -17.28 9.32 -12.73
CA TRP A 277 -16.90 9.39 -11.32
C TRP A 277 -15.91 10.52 -11.04
N ASP A 278 -15.22 10.99 -12.07
CA ASP A 278 -14.21 12.04 -11.98
C ASP A 278 -14.77 13.42 -12.34
N ALA A 279 -16.07 13.53 -12.65
CA ALA A 279 -16.75 14.79 -12.92
C ALA A 279 -16.67 15.71 -11.68
N GLY A 280 -15.65 16.58 -11.66
CA GLY A 280 -15.38 17.51 -10.56
C GLY A 280 -14.09 17.26 -9.77
N ARG A 281 -13.29 16.21 -10.07
CA ARG A 281 -11.88 16.17 -9.66
C ARG A 281 -11.12 17.16 -10.56
N ALA A 282 -10.55 18.20 -9.96
CA ALA A 282 -9.61 19.06 -10.67
C ALA A 282 -8.29 18.29 -10.85
N ASP A 283 -7.73 18.38 -12.06
CA ASP A 283 -6.42 17.80 -12.43
C ASP A 283 -5.28 18.31 -11.55
#